data_AF-A0A1E4KY82-F1
#
_entry.id   AF-A0A1E4KY82-F1
#
_cell.length_a   1.000
_cell.length_b   1.000
_cell.length_c   1.000
_cell.angle_alpha   90.00
_cell.angle_beta   90.00
_cell.angle_gamma   90.00
#
_symmetry.space_group_name_H-M   'P 1'
#
loop_
_entity.id
_entity.type
_entity.pdbx_description
1 polymer ?
#
loop_
_entity_poly.entity_id
_entity_poly.type
_entity_poly.pdbx_seq_one_letter_code
_entity_poly.pdbx_strand_id
1 'polypeptide(L)'
;MRNLKLQILASLLAGLALTGCDDAPSGSAGAADAEGKGQPGDWRVRDADGMFPPPPLDDSAHAWHHPTAALLEVIRDGSPQGQGKMPAWKGKLSEQEMQDVVVYIKSLWSDPVYRLWWKMEQQSMEP
;
A
#
# COMPACT_ATOMS: atom_id res chain seq x y z
N MET A 1 2.61 20.10 9.56
CA MET A 1 2.44 19.34 8.30
C MET A 1 2.57 17.81 8.44
N ARG A 2 3.13 17.27 9.55
CA ARG A 2 3.21 15.81 9.81
C ARG A 2 1.86 15.14 10.15
N ASN A 3 0.87 15.89 10.64
CA ASN A 3 -0.35 15.31 11.23
C ASN A 3 -1.47 15.02 10.22
N LEU A 4 -1.55 15.76 9.11
CA LEU A 4 -2.59 15.54 8.09
C LEU A 4 -2.26 14.35 7.18
N LYS A 5 -0.96 14.12 6.91
CA LYS A 5 -0.46 12.97 6.13
C LYS A 5 -0.68 11.64 6.87
N LEU A 6 -0.57 11.64 8.20
CA LEU A 6 -0.86 10.45 9.02
C LEU A 6 -2.36 10.12 9.11
N GLN A 7 -3.26 11.11 8.98
CA GLN A 7 -4.71 10.87 9.03
C GLN A 7 -5.24 10.24 7.73
N ILE A 8 -4.70 10.63 6.58
CA ILE A 8 -5.02 9.99 5.29
C ILE A 8 -4.49 8.55 5.27
N LEU A 9 -3.27 8.32 5.78
CA LEU A 9 -2.73 6.96 5.92
C LEU A 9 -3.42 6.10 6.97
N ALA A 10 -3.79 6.66 8.12
CA ALA A 10 -4.62 5.94 9.09
C ALA A 10 -5.96 5.54 8.45
N SER A 11 -6.47 6.30 7.48
CA SER A 11 -7.70 5.93 6.76
C SER A 11 -7.47 4.85 5.70
N LEU A 12 -6.29 4.82 5.06
CA LEU A 12 -5.87 3.74 4.15
C LEU A 12 -5.49 2.44 4.87
N LEU A 13 -5.01 2.55 6.12
CA LEU A 13 -4.59 1.43 6.96
C LEU A 13 -5.71 0.95 7.91
N ALA A 14 -6.68 1.79 8.28
CA ALA A 14 -7.82 1.44 9.15
C ALA A 14 -9.14 1.27 8.39
N GLY A 15 -9.13 1.30 7.06
CA GLY A 15 -10.31 1.19 6.19
C GLY A 15 -11.03 -0.17 6.16
N LEU A 16 -10.78 -1.08 7.11
CA LEU A 16 -11.69 -2.19 7.43
C LEU A 16 -11.88 -2.34 8.95
N ALA A 17 -12.39 -1.30 9.61
CA ALA A 17 -13.10 -1.48 10.87
C ALA A 17 -14.02 -0.28 11.13
N LEU A 18 -15.14 -0.16 10.40
CA LEU A 18 -16.35 0.56 10.86
C LEU A 18 -17.50 0.43 9.85
N THR A 19 -18.10 -0.77 9.77
CA THR A 19 -19.55 -0.92 9.65
C THR A 19 -19.88 -2.27 10.28
N GLY A 20 -20.64 -2.25 11.38
CA GLY A 20 -21.02 -3.45 12.10
C GLY A 20 -22.00 -4.30 11.30
N CYS A 21 -21.72 -5.60 11.27
CA CYS A 21 -22.72 -6.66 11.32
C CYS A 21 -22.13 -7.73 12.25
N ASP A 22 -22.92 -8.13 13.23
CA ASP A 22 -22.66 -9.26 14.11
C ASP A 22 -22.32 -10.53 13.28
N ASP A 23 -21.43 -11.35 13.85
CA ASP A 23 -21.01 -12.69 13.40
C ASP A 23 -20.17 -12.80 12.11
N ALA A 24 -18.85 -12.58 12.22
CA ALA A 24 -17.88 -13.16 11.29
C ALA A 24 -16.67 -13.76 12.04
N PRO A 25 -16.25 -15.00 11.72
CA PRO A 25 -15.12 -15.64 12.38
C PRO A 25 -13.81 -14.95 11.95
N SER A 26 -12.87 -14.93 12.89
CA SER A 26 -11.49 -14.47 12.78
C SER A 26 -10.87 -14.63 11.39
N GLY A 27 -10.82 -13.52 10.64
CA GLY A 27 -10.03 -13.38 9.41
C GLY A 27 -9.53 -11.95 9.34
N SER A 28 -8.39 -11.69 9.99
CA SER A 28 -7.79 -10.36 10.04
C SER A 28 -7.43 -9.87 8.63
N ALA A 29 -8.23 -8.96 8.08
CA ALA A 29 -7.82 -8.14 6.95
C ALA A 29 -6.68 -7.25 7.44
N GLY A 30 -5.45 -7.65 7.14
CA GLY A 30 -4.28 -6.93 7.60
C GLY A 30 -4.06 -5.66 6.80
N ALA A 31 -3.52 -4.63 7.45
CA ALA A 31 -2.94 -3.46 6.81
C ALA A 31 -1.49 -3.31 7.29
N ALA A 32 -0.66 -2.57 6.56
CA ALA A 32 0.64 -2.16 7.07
C ALA A 32 0.45 -1.21 8.28
N ASP A 33 1.44 -1.14 9.18
CA ASP A 33 1.37 -0.16 10.26
C ASP A 33 1.66 1.26 9.76
N ALA A 34 1.52 2.25 10.65
CA ALA A 34 1.73 3.67 10.33
C ALA A 34 3.20 4.01 9.97
N GLU A 35 4.13 3.06 10.12
CA GLU A 35 5.54 3.17 9.73
C GLU A 35 5.82 2.44 8.40
N GLY A 36 4.80 1.76 7.85
CA GLY A 36 4.91 0.97 6.63
C GLY A 36 5.67 -0.35 6.82
N LYS A 37 5.83 -0.88 8.03
CA LYS A 37 6.58 -2.12 8.30
C LYS A 37 5.80 -3.41 8.03
N GLY A 38 4.51 -3.31 7.68
CA GLY A 38 3.67 -4.49 7.47
C GLY A 38 3.25 -5.17 8.77
N GLN A 39 2.60 -6.33 8.67
CA GLN A 39 2.26 -7.17 9.83
C GLN A 39 3.39 -8.15 10.18
N PRO A 40 3.46 -8.67 11.42
CA PRO A 40 4.39 -9.75 11.77
C PRO A 40 4.18 -10.99 10.88
N GLY A 41 5.27 -11.55 10.35
CA GLY A 41 5.26 -12.73 9.47
C GLY A 41 6.03 -12.51 8.17
N ASP A 42 6.15 -13.54 7.34
CA ASP A 42 6.71 -13.40 5.99
C ASP A 42 5.60 -13.05 5.01
N TRP A 43 5.60 -11.81 4.53
CA TRP A 43 4.59 -11.31 3.61
C TRP A 43 4.60 -12.00 2.23
N ARG A 44 5.65 -12.79 1.95
CA ARG A 44 5.80 -13.59 0.73
C ARG A 44 5.08 -14.94 0.82
N VAL A 45 4.57 -15.31 1.99
CA VAL A 45 3.83 -16.55 2.19
C VAL A 45 2.34 -16.25 2.14
N ARG A 46 1.62 -17.01 1.31
CA ARG A 46 0.16 -16.92 1.24
C ARG A 46 -0.46 -17.39 2.55
N ASP A 47 -1.53 -16.73 2.97
CA ASP A 47 -2.32 -17.12 4.13
C ASP A 47 -3.18 -18.36 3.85
N ALA A 48 -3.99 -18.75 4.84
CA ALA A 48 -4.90 -19.90 4.74
C ALA A 48 -5.96 -19.76 3.62
N ASP A 49 -6.25 -18.53 3.19
CA ASP A 49 -7.17 -18.24 2.08
C ASP A 49 -6.44 -18.25 0.72
N GLY A 50 -5.13 -18.52 0.72
CA GLY A 50 -4.29 -18.48 -0.47
C GLY A 50 -3.94 -17.06 -0.92
N MET A 51 -4.10 -16.04 -0.06
CA MET A 51 -3.86 -14.63 -0.40
C MET A 51 -2.53 -14.14 0.13
N PHE A 52 -1.88 -13.21 -0.57
CA PHE A 52 -0.72 -12.52 0.01
C PHE A 52 -1.18 -11.50 1.07
N PRO A 53 -0.56 -11.49 2.26
CA PRO A 53 -0.75 -10.41 3.22
C PRO A 53 -0.17 -9.09 2.68
N PRO A 54 -0.52 -7.95 3.28
CA PRO A 54 0.03 -6.67 2.87
C PRO A 54 1.55 -6.66 3.07
N PRO A 55 2.34 -6.33 2.03
CA PRO A 55 3.76 -6.17 2.22
C PRO A 55 4.05 -4.90 3.05
N PRO A 56 5.22 -4.83 3.71
CA PRO A 56 5.80 -3.56 4.10
C PRO A 56 5.83 -2.60 2.90
N LEU A 57 5.57 -1.32 3.16
CA LEU A 57 5.59 -0.25 2.17
C LEU A 57 6.87 0.58 2.23
N ASP A 58 7.72 0.33 3.23
CA ASP A 58 9.06 0.88 3.34
C ASP A 58 10.05 0.19 2.37
N ASP A 59 11.34 0.48 2.53
CA ASP A 59 12.38 -0.07 1.67
C ASP A 59 12.79 -1.52 1.95
N SER A 60 12.14 -2.20 2.91
CA SER A 60 12.41 -3.60 3.24
C SER A 60 11.70 -4.60 2.32
N ALA A 61 10.80 -4.13 1.46
CA ALA A 61 9.89 -4.99 0.69
C ALA A 61 9.72 -4.55 -0.78
N HIS A 62 8.63 -4.95 -1.42
CA HIS A 62 8.50 -4.96 -2.88
C HIS A 62 8.14 -3.59 -3.50
N ALA A 63 7.51 -2.69 -2.74
CA ALA A 63 6.88 -1.49 -3.28
C ALA A 63 7.82 -0.62 -4.14
N TRP A 64 9.07 -0.45 -3.73
CA TRP A 64 10.04 0.40 -4.44
C TRP A 64 10.47 -0.13 -5.82
N HIS A 65 10.16 -1.39 -6.16
CA HIS A 65 10.45 -1.94 -7.49
C HIS A 65 9.45 -1.47 -8.57
N HIS A 66 8.44 -0.68 -8.21
CA HIS A 66 7.37 -0.26 -9.11
C HIS A 66 7.44 1.23 -9.44
N PRO A 67 7.17 1.61 -10.70
CA PRO A 67 7.04 3.03 -11.07
C PRO A 67 5.79 3.65 -10.44
N THR A 68 5.75 4.98 -10.38
CA THR A 68 4.61 5.73 -9.81
C THR A 68 3.28 5.30 -10.41
N ALA A 69 3.22 5.11 -11.73
CA ALA A 69 2.01 4.73 -12.43
C ALA A 69 1.45 3.38 -11.94
N ALA A 70 2.33 2.40 -11.70
CA ALA A 70 1.93 1.09 -11.18
C ALA A 70 1.47 1.19 -9.72
N LEU A 71 2.14 2.00 -8.89
CA LEU A 71 1.69 2.25 -7.51
C LEU A 71 0.32 2.91 -7.47
N LEU A 72 0.06 3.89 -8.34
CA LEU A 72 -1.24 4.55 -8.48
C LEU A 72 -2.32 3.57 -8.94
N GLU A 73 -2.00 2.69 -9.90
CA GLU A 73 -2.94 1.67 -10.38
C GLU A 73 -3.37 0.73 -9.26
N VAL A 74 -2.42 0.22 -8.46
CA VAL A 74 -2.72 -0.66 -7.32
C VAL A 74 -3.55 0.06 -6.25
N ILE A 75 -3.29 1.36 -5.98
CA ILE A 75 -4.12 2.15 -5.06
C ILE A 75 -5.54 2.33 -5.64
N ARG A 76 -5.63 2.71 -6.91
CA ARG A 76 -6.90 2.98 -7.58
C ARG A 76 -7.78 1.74 -7.66
N ASP A 77 -7.22 0.63 -8.12
CA ASP A 77 -7.96 -0.57 -8.54
C ASP A 77 -7.84 -1.74 -7.55
N GLY A 78 -6.97 -1.64 -6.54
CA GLY A 78 -6.76 -2.68 -5.53
C GLY A 78 -5.73 -3.72 -5.94
N SER A 79 -5.65 -4.83 -5.18
CA SER A 79 -4.71 -5.91 -5.47
C SER A 79 -4.95 -6.52 -6.86
N PRO A 80 -3.90 -6.63 -7.70
CA PRO A 80 -4.06 -7.15 -9.05
C PRO A 80 -4.54 -8.60 -9.01
N GLN A 81 -5.44 -8.94 -9.94
CA GLN A 81 -5.93 -10.32 -10.17
C GLN A 81 -6.51 -10.99 -8.91
N GLY A 82 -6.97 -10.20 -7.92
CA GLY A 82 -7.49 -10.72 -6.66
C GLY A 82 -6.48 -11.51 -5.85
N GLN A 83 -5.17 -11.32 -6.08
CA GLN A 83 -4.10 -12.08 -5.40
C GLN A 83 -3.77 -11.55 -3.99
N GLY A 84 -4.42 -10.47 -3.58
CA GLY A 84 -4.25 -9.84 -2.28
C GLY A 84 -5.55 -9.21 -1.80
N LYS A 85 -5.53 -8.72 -0.56
CA LYS A 85 -6.71 -8.22 0.14
C LYS A 85 -6.89 -6.69 0.04
N MET A 86 -6.06 -5.99 -0.74
CA MET A 86 -6.15 -4.53 -0.85
C MET A 86 -7.37 -4.13 -1.69
N PRO A 87 -8.33 -3.36 -1.13
CA PRO A 87 -9.48 -2.89 -1.89
C PRO A 87 -9.09 -1.77 -2.86
N ALA A 88 -9.92 -1.56 -3.87
CA ALA A 88 -9.87 -0.37 -4.72
C ALA A 88 -10.23 0.90 -3.94
N TRP A 89 -9.49 1.99 -4.20
CA TRP A 89 -9.75 3.31 -3.62
C TRP A 89 -10.36 4.31 -4.61
N LYS A 90 -10.53 3.93 -5.87
CA LYS A 90 -11.29 4.72 -6.86
C LYS A 90 -12.68 5.05 -6.32
N GLY A 91 -13.04 6.33 -6.36
CA GLY A 91 -14.33 6.83 -5.86
C GLY A 91 -14.39 7.03 -4.35
N LYS A 92 -13.34 6.63 -3.60
CA LYS A 92 -13.15 6.96 -2.17
C LYS A 92 -12.11 8.05 -1.97
N LEU A 93 -11.04 8.02 -2.77
CA LEU A 93 -10.01 9.06 -2.83
C LEU A 93 -10.10 9.81 -4.16
N SER A 94 -9.80 11.10 -4.12
CA SER A 94 -9.47 11.88 -5.31
C SER A 94 -8.12 11.45 -5.90
N GLU A 95 -7.90 11.78 -7.17
CA GLU A 95 -6.62 11.52 -7.85
C GLU A 95 -5.44 12.16 -7.10
N GLN A 96 -5.61 13.39 -6.60
CA GLN A 96 -4.57 14.08 -5.83
C GLN A 96 -4.26 13.37 -4.51
N GLU A 97 -5.28 12.87 -3.81
CA GLU A 97 -5.07 12.11 -2.57
C GLU A 97 -4.33 10.79 -2.83
N MET A 98 -4.63 10.09 -3.93
CA MET A 98 -3.87 8.89 -4.31
C MET A 98 -2.40 9.22 -4.63
N GLN A 99 -2.13 10.35 -5.29
CA GLN A 99 -0.77 10.82 -5.54
C GLN A 99 -0.03 11.16 -4.24
N ASP A 100 -0.70 11.82 -3.30
CA ASP A 100 -0.13 12.17 -2.00
C ASP A 100 0.25 10.93 -1.19
N VAL A 101 -0.53 9.84 -1.31
CA VAL A 101 -0.24 8.53 -0.71
C VAL A 101 1.02 7.93 -1.32
N VAL A 102 1.15 7.95 -2.64
CA VAL A 102 2.38 7.47 -3.32
C VAL A 102 3.59 8.28 -2.89
N VAL A 103 3.46 9.61 -2.78
CA VAL A 103 4.53 10.48 -2.27
C VAL A 103 4.92 10.11 -0.84
N TYR A 104 3.94 9.82 0.02
CA TYR A 104 4.24 9.36 1.38
C TYR A 104 4.96 8.02 1.39
N ILE A 105 4.50 7.02 0.63
CA ILE A 105 5.14 5.69 0.55
C ILE A 105 6.61 5.85 0.17
N LYS A 106 6.89 6.67 -0.85
CA LYS A 106 8.26 6.97 -1.29
C LYS A 106 9.11 7.64 -0.21
N SER A 107 8.49 8.42 0.68
CA SER A 107 9.18 9.08 1.79
C SER A 107 9.60 8.12 2.92
N LEU A 108 9.09 6.89 2.92
CA LEU A 108 9.52 5.83 3.84
C LEU A 108 10.81 5.13 3.38
N TRP A 109 11.24 5.37 2.14
CA TRP A 109 12.43 4.71 1.60
C TRP A 109 13.69 5.48 1.96
N SER A 110 14.75 4.75 2.30
CA SER A 110 16.07 5.36 2.48
C SER A 110 16.57 6.00 1.19
N ASP A 111 17.43 7.02 1.32
CA ASP A 111 18.01 7.73 0.16
C ASP A 111 18.66 6.78 -0.89
N PRO A 112 19.41 5.72 -0.50
CA PRO A 112 19.93 4.76 -1.48
C PRO A 112 18.85 4.08 -2.31
N VAL A 113 17.75 3.66 -1.68
CA VAL A 113 16.64 2.96 -2.34
C VAL A 113 15.84 3.92 -3.20
N TYR A 114 15.55 5.13 -2.69
CA TYR A 114 14.91 6.18 -3.48
C TYR A 114 15.71 6.50 -4.75
N ARG A 115 17.05 6.57 -4.68
CA ARG A 115 17.89 6.79 -5.87
C ARG A 115 17.85 5.64 -6.87
N LEU A 116 17.71 4.40 -6.41
CA LEU A 116 17.53 3.25 -7.30
C LEU A 116 16.17 3.31 -8.00
N TRP A 117 15.11 3.53 -7.22
CA TRP A 117 13.77 3.74 -7.75
C TRP A 117 13.72 4.88 -8.78
N TRP A 118 14.35 6.02 -8.50
CA TRP A 118 14.35 7.18 -9.40
C TRP A 118 14.88 6.84 -10.80
N LYS A 119 15.90 5.99 -10.90
CA LYS A 119 16.41 5.53 -12.21
C LYS A 119 15.39 4.69 -12.95
N MET A 120 14.69 3.81 -12.25
CA MET A 120 13.63 2.96 -12.82
C MET A 120 12.42 3.80 -13.24
N GLU A 121 12.04 4.78 -12.44
CA GLU A 121 10.98 5.73 -12.75
C GLU A 121 11.26 6.47 -14.06
N GLN A 122 12.47 7.02 -14.21
CA GLN A 122 12.87 7.69 -15.44
C GLN A 122 12.77 6.74 -16.65
N GLN A 123 13.26 5.51 -16.51
CA GLN A 123 13.17 4.50 -17.58
C GLN A 123 11.73 4.16 -17.95
N SER A 124 10.80 4.17 -16.99
CA SER A 124 9.38 3.89 -17.24
C SER A 124 8.66 5.00 -18.02
N MET A 125 9.25 6.20 -18.09
CA MET A 125 8.71 7.36 -18.80
C MET A 125 9.26 7.52 -20.22
N GLU A 126 10.28 6.74 -20.58
CA GLU A 126 10.82 6.74 -21.94
C GLU A 126 9.79 6.07 -22.89
N PRO A 127 9.48 6.68 -24.04
CA PRO A 127 8.46 6.22 -24.98
C PRO A 127 8.84 4.96 -25.78
#